data_AF-A0A7V5ASH9-F1
#
_entry.id   AF-A0A7V5ASH9-F1
#
_cell.length_a   1.000
_cell.length_b   1.000
_cell.length_c   1.000
_cell.angle_alpha   90.00
_cell.angle_beta   90.00
_cell.angle_gamma   90.00
#
_symmetry.space_group_name_H-M   'P 1'
#
loop_
_entity.id
_entity.type
_entity.pdbx_description
1 polymer ?
#
loop_
_entity_poly.entity_id
_entity_poly.type
_entity_poly.pdbx_seq_one_letter_code
_entity_poly.pdbx_strand_id
1 'polypeptide(L)'
;MDKKLSEDIKSLINAYEFLVKGIDTKAKEVEDRAYGGIIRAGKGMLVESLAKSLIEIAWKELGRDSSRLSLEKETIKIPIKREYLERVKSPEVKRFIKEHINDFYYPLRTDVHVHVDGKFKIAIECKAYTENAMLKRILVDFTLFKQVYPDLAFVLFQLESQLGGDYSSANYIKYGSPSTHTLLSYFDIDLNIITLLEGERKVDKPIHKPEYYKALREESLLTALKVLMDLLR
;
A
#
# COMPACT_ATOMS: atom_id res chain seq x y z
N MET A 1 16.34 -22.46 -0.15
CA MET A 1 15.69 -21.45 -1.00
C MET A 1 16.00 -21.79 -2.45
N ASP A 2 14.99 -21.85 -3.32
CA ASP A 2 15.24 -22.13 -4.75
C ASP A 2 16.20 -21.08 -5.33
N LYS A 3 17.11 -21.52 -6.21
CA LYS A 3 18.09 -20.66 -6.88
C LYS A 3 17.39 -19.52 -7.64
N LYS A 4 16.24 -19.83 -8.26
CA LYS A 4 15.43 -18.85 -9.00
C LYS A 4 14.83 -17.78 -8.10
N LEU A 5 14.28 -18.16 -6.95
CA LEU A 5 13.78 -17.20 -5.95
C LEU A 5 14.90 -16.27 -5.45
N SER A 6 16.11 -16.80 -5.23
CA SER A 6 17.27 -15.98 -4.86
C SER A 6 17.62 -14.93 -5.93
N GLU A 7 17.53 -15.29 -7.21
CA GLU A 7 17.79 -14.38 -8.33
C GLU A 7 16.72 -13.29 -8.46
N ASP A 8 15.44 -13.66 -8.29
CA ASP A 8 14.30 -12.72 -8.31
C ASP A 8 14.45 -11.68 -7.18
N ILE A 9 14.75 -12.13 -5.95
CA ILE A 9 14.94 -11.25 -4.79
C ILE A 9 16.13 -10.30 -4.97
N LYS A 10 17.26 -10.81 -5.47
CA LYS A 10 18.44 -9.97 -5.78
C LYS A 10 18.12 -8.91 -6.83
N SER A 11 17.30 -9.23 -7.82
CA SER A 11 16.87 -8.30 -8.85
C SER A 11 16.06 -7.14 -8.27
N LEU A 12 15.18 -7.40 -7.29
CA LEU A 12 14.44 -6.35 -6.57
C LEU A 12 15.36 -5.43 -5.77
N ILE A 13 16.35 -6.01 -5.07
CA ILE A 13 17.34 -5.22 -4.32
C ILE A 13 18.13 -4.32 -5.27
N ASN A 14 18.59 -4.84 -6.40
CA ASN A 14 19.32 -4.06 -7.40
C ASN A 14 18.48 -2.92 -7.99
N ALA A 15 17.20 -3.18 -8.30
CA ALA A 15 16.28 -2.16 -8.80
C ALA A 15 16.04 -1.04 -7.76
N TYR A 16 15.88 -1.41 -6.49
CA TYR A 16 15.79 -0.47 -5.38
C TYR A 16 17.05 0.39 -5.26
N GLU A 17 18.23 -0.24 -5.23
CA GLU A 17 19.53 0.43 -5.15
C GLU A 17 19.72 1.46 -6.27
N PHE A 18 19.47 1.03 -7.51
CA PHE A 18 19.59 1.87 -8.70
C PHE A 18 18.67 3.10 -8.61
N LEU A 19 17.40 2.89 -8.27
CA LEU A 19 16.42 3.98 -8.23
C LEU A 19 16.68 4.94 -7.08
N VAL A 20 16.91 4.43 -5.86
CA VAL A 20 17.12 5.29 -4.68
C VAL A 20 18.39 6.12 -4.80
N LYS A 21 19.47 5.56 -5.35
CA LYS A 21 20.71 6.30 -5.60
C LYS A 21 20.61 7.25 -6.80
N GLY A 22 19.80 6.93 -7.80
CA GLY A 22 19.67 7.74 -9.02
C GLY A 22 18.64 8.87 -8.96
N ILE A 23 17.62 8.77 -8.08
CA ILE A 23 16.50 9.71 -8.07
C ILE A 23 16.90 11.13 -7.66
N ASP A 24 17.90 11.29 -6.78
CA ASP A 24 18.42 12.61 -6.38
C ASP A 24 19.10 13.33 -7.55
N THR A 25 19.94 12.61 -8.30
CA THR A 25 20.62 13.11 -9.50
C THR A 25 19.60 13.53 -10.55
N LYS A 26 18.65 12.65 -10.88
CA LYS A 26 17.60 12.94 -11.85
C LYS A 26 16.76 14.16 -11.45
N ALA A 27 16.49 14.33 -10.16
CA ALA A 27 15.71 15.47 -9.69
C ALA A 27 16.47 16.80 -9.75
N LYS A 28 17.82 16.78 -9.74
CA LYS A 28 18.66 17.98 -9.91
C LYS A 28 18.84 18.39 -11.37
N GLU A 29 18.74 17.44 -12.30
CA GLU A 29 18.97 17.65 -13.74
C GLU A 29 17.72 18.17 -14.50
N VAL A 30 16.54 18.15 -13.88
CA VAL A 30 15.28 18.56 -14.51
C VAL A 30 14.90 19.97 -14.06
N GLU A 31 14.92 20.93 -14.98
CA GLU A 31 14.55 22.33 -14.70
C GLU A 31 13.03 22.55 -14.66
N ASP A 32 12.26 21.81 -15.47
CA ASP A 32 10.82 22.04 -15.70
C ASP A 32 9.89 21.52 -14.59
N ARG A 33 10.41 20.82 -13.58
CA ARG A 33 9.59 20.22 -12.53
C ARG A 33 10.20 20.40 -11.15
N ALA A 34 9.36 20.78 -10.19
CA ALA A 34 9.80 20.94 -8.80
C ALA A 34 10.45 19.66 -8.27
N TYR A 35 11.69 19.79 -7.77
CA TYR A 35 12.53 18.72 -7.24
C TYR A 35 11.76 17.75 -6.33
N GLY A 36 11.02 18.27 -5.34
CA GLY A 36 10.24 17.45 -4.40
C GLY A 36 9.15 16.61 -5.08
N GLY A 37 8.57 17.11 -6.17
CA GLY A 37 7.60 16.38 -6.98
C GLY A 37 8.21 15.19 -7.71
N ILE A 38 9.43 15.34 -8.23
CA ILE A 38 10.19 14.26 -8.89
C ILE A 38 10.52 13.16 -7.87
N ILE A 39 11.08 13.55 -6.72
CA ILE A 39 11.44 12.62 -5.64
C ILE A 39 10.20 11.83 -5.19
N ARG A 40 9.07 12.52 -4.93
CA ARG A 40 7.84 11.87 -4.50
C ARG A 40 7.30 10.89 -5.55
N ALA A 41 7.28 11.29 -6.81
CA ALA A 41 6.78 10.46 -7.90
C ALA A 41 7.64 9.20 -8.10
N GLY A 42 8.97 9.35 -8.14
CA GLY A 42 9.86 8.20 -8.33
C GLY A 42 9.82 7.23 -7.14
N LYS A 43 9.73 7.74 -5.90
CA LYS A 43 9.52 6.87 -4.73
C LYS A 43 8.18 6.14 -4.78
N GLY A 44 7.09 6.82 -5.16
CA GLY A 44 5.79 6.18 -5.31
C GLY A 44 5.82 5.04 -6.33
N MET A 45 6.40 5.30 -7.50
CA MET A 45 6.57 4.29 -8.56
C MET A 45 7.41 3.09 -8.10
N LEU A 46 8.51 3.34 -7.36
CA LEU A 46 9.35 2.29 -6.79
C LEU A 46 8.57 1.39 -5.82
N VAL A 47 7.78 1.96 -4.91
CA VAL A 47 7.03 1.17 -3.93
C VAL A 47 5.98 0.32 -4.65
N GLU A 48 5.24 0.91 -5.60
CA GLU A 48 4.24 0.19 -6.39
C GLU A 48 4.88 -0.95 -7.21
N SER A 49 6.05 -0.72 -7.83
CA SER A 49 6.73 -1.77 -8.59
C SER A 49 7.22 -2.92 -7.71
N LEU A 50 7.79 -2.60 -6.53
CA LEU A 50 8.24 -3.63 -5.58
C LEU A 50 7.07 -4.48 -5.08
N ALA A 51 5.93 -3.86 -4.76
CA ALA A 51 4.74 -4.57 -4.34
C ALA A 51 4.26 -5.53 -5.44
N LYS A 52 4.12 -5.05 -6.68
CA LYS A 52 3.69 -5.87 -7.82
C LYS A 52 4.61 -7.07 -8.05
N SER A 53 5.93 -6.84 -8.10
CA SER A 53 6.88 -7.93 -8.33
C SER A 53 6.87 -8.95 -7.19
N LEU A 54 6.74 -8.53 -5.93
CA LEU A 54 6.62 -9.49 -4.82
C LEU A 54 5.34 -10.32 -4.90
N ILE A 55 4.23 -9.76 -5.37
CA ILE A 55 2.97 -10.50 -5.57
C ILE A 55 3.14 -11.55 -6.67
N GLU A 56 3.77 -11.18 -7.79
CA GLU A 56 4.07 -12.10 -8.89
C GLU A 56 5.00 -13.24 -8.44
N ILE A 57 6.05 -12.91 -7.68
CA ILE A 57 6.95 -13.91 -7.09
C ILE A 57 6.16 -14.81 -6.13
N ALA A 58 5.35 -14.25 -5.23
CA ALA A 58 4.54 -15.02 -4.28
C ALA A 58 3.60 -16.00 -5.00
N TRP A 59 2.92 -15.55 -6.05
CA TRP A 59 2.02 -16.37 -6.85
C TRP A 59 2.74 -17.52 -7.56
N LYS A 60 3.91 -17.24 -8.12
CA LYS A 60 4.78 -18.24 -8.74
C LYS A 60 5.31 -19.27 -7.75
N GLU A 61 5.75 -18.84 -6.56
CA GLU A 61 6.22 -19.72 -5.49
C GLU A 61 5.09 -20.62 -4.94
N LEU A 62 3.82 -20.20 -5.04
CA LEU A 62 2.66 -21.04 -4.76
C LEU A 62 2.38 -22.08 -5.88
N GLY A 63 3.18 -22.11 -6.95
CA GLY A 63 3.03 -23.04 -8.07
C GLY A 63 1.75 -22.81 -8.88
N ARG A 64 1.21 -21.59 -8.87
CA ARG A 64 -0.05 -21.24 -9.52
C ARG A 64 0.18 -20.73 -10.95
N ASP A 65 -0.84 -20.87 -11.79
CA ASP A 65 -0.81 -20.36 -13.16
C ASP A 65 -0.89 -18.82 -13.16
N SER A 66 0.09 -18.17 -13.78
CA SER A 66 0.16 -16.71 -13.94
C SER A 66 -1.06 -16.12 -14.64
N SER A 67 -1.72 -16.86 -15.53
CA SER A 67 -2.90 -16.38 -16.27
C SER A 67 -4.10 -16.03 -15.37
N ARG A 68 -4.12 -16.60 -14.16
CA ARG A 68 -5.18 -16.40 -13.16
C ARG A 68 -4.97 -15.16 -12.31
N LEU A 69 -3.78 -14.57 -12.33
CA LEU A 69 -3.42 -13.38 -11.57
C LEU A 69 -3.54 -12.14 -12.45
N SER A 70 -4.23 -11.10 -11.98
CA SER A 70 -4.20 -9.77 -12.57
C SER A 70 -3.94 -8.71 -11.51
N LEU A 71 -3.11 -7.72 -11.86
CA LEU A 71 -2.76 -6.59 -11.01
C LEU A 71 -3.36 -5.27 -11.51
N GLU A 72 -4.37 -5.36 -12.38
CA GLU A 72 -5.07 -4.21 -12.92
C GLU A 72 -5.89 -3.52 -11.82
N LYS A 73 -5.81 -2.19 -11.79
CA LYS A 73 -6.52 -1.36 -10.81
C LYS A 73 -7.71 -0.66 -11.45
N GLU A 74 -8.83 -0.70 -10.77
CA GLU A 74 -10.07 -0.07 -11.19
C GLU A 74 -10.58 0.96 -10.17
N THR A 75 -11.37 1.92 -10.65
CA THR A 75 -12.04 2.87 -9.76
C THR A 75 -13.35 2.26 -9.31
N ILE A 76 -13.44 1.92 -8.02
CA ILE A 76 -14.65 1.40 -7.41
C ILE A 76 -15.55 2.55 -6.99
N LYS A 77 -16.84 2.44 -7.27
CA LYS A 77 -17.85 3.41 -6.83
C LYS A 77 -18.40 2.98 -5.48
N ILE A 78 -18.06 3.71 -4.43
CA ILE A 78 -18.63 3.47 -3.10
C ILE A 78 -19.99 4.18 -3.03
N PRO A 79 -21.11 3.45 -2.92
CA PRO A 79 -22.44 4.06 -2.94
C PRO A 79 -22.68 4.86 -1.66
N ILE A 80 -23.52 5.89 -1.77
CA ILE A 80 -24.03 6.58 -0.58
C ILE A 80 -24.84 5.62 0.30
N LYS A 81 -24.61 5.68 1.62
CA LYS A 81 -25.40 4.93 2.59
C LYS A 81 -26.82 5.47 2.65
N ARG A 82 -27.84 4.62 2.50
CA ARG A 82 -29.24 5.06 2.54
C ARG A 82 -29.62 5.65 3.89
N GLU A 83 -29.03 5.15 4.96
CA GLU A 83 -29.21 5.62 6.34
C GLU A 83 -28.72 7.06 6.53
N TYR A 84 -27.78 7.52 5.71
CA TYR A 84 -27.34 8.92 5.76
C TYR A 84 -28.47 9.89 5.41
N LEU A 85 -29.43 9.49 4.56
CA LEU A 85 -30.56 10.33 4.18
C LEU A 85 -31.42 10.71 5.38
N GLU A 86 -31.46 9.89 6.42
CA GLU A 86 -32.19 10.20 7.66
C GLU A 86 -31.51 11.29 8.50
N ARG A 87 -30.22 11.56 8.26
CA ARG A 87 -29.47 12.62 8.93
C ARG A 87 -29.40 13.93 8.13
N VAL A 88 -29.82 13.91 6.86
CA VAL A 88 -29.87 15.12 6.01
C VAL A 88 -30.98 16.04 6.52
N LYS A 89 -30.57 17.18 7.11
CA LYS A 89 -31.50 18.12 7.76
C LYS A 89 -32.42 18.85 6.78
N SER A 90 -31.91 19.21 5.59
CA SER A 90 -32.72 19.90 4.57
C SER A 90 -33.62 18.90 3.84
N PRO A 91 -34.96 19.08 3.87
CA PRO A 91 -35.89 18.23 3.13
C PRO A 91 -35.65 18.28 1.62
N GLU A 92 -35.27 19.45 1.09
CA GLU A 92 -35.00 19.65 -0.33
C GLU A 92 -33.78 18.86 -0.78
N VAL A 93 -32.67 18.96 -0.02
CA VAL A 93 -31.46 18.18 -0.28
C VAL A 93 -31.73 16.69 -0.14
N LYS A 94 -32.48 16.27 0.89
CA LYS A 94 -32.86 14.86 1.08
C LYS A 94 -33.65 14.31 -0.11
N ARG A 95 -34.61 15.09 -0.63
CA ARG A 95 -35.41 14.73 -1.82
C ARG A 95 -34.54 14.65 -3.07
N PHE A 96 -33.69 15.65 -3.30
CA PHE A 96 -32.78 15.66 -4.44
C PHE A 96 -31.85 14.43 -4.45
N ILE A 97 -31.22 14.12 -3.32
CA ILE A 97 -30.34 12.94 -3.24
C ILE A 97 -31.15 11.65 -3.48
N LYS A 98 -32.39 11.56 -3.00
CA LYS A 98 -33.26 10.38 -3.25
C LYS A 98 -33.60 10.20 -4.72
N GLU A 99 -33.93 11.29 -5.42
CA GLU A 99 -34.27 11.27 -6.85
C GLU A 99 -33.04 10.94 -7.73
N HIS A 100 -31.84 11.29 -7.27
CA HIS A 100 -30.57 11.12 -7.98
C HIS A 100 -29.65 10.09 -7.34
N ILE A 101 -30.17 9.12 -6.58
CA ILE A 101 -29.37 8.30 -5.65
C ILE A 101 -28.18 7.58 -6.28
N ASN A 102 -28.31 7.16 -7.55
CA ASN A 102 -27.26 6.44 -8.28
C ASN A 102 -26.10 7.35 -8.73
N ASP A 103 -26.31 8.67 -8.74
CA ASP A 103 -25.29 9.66 -9.08
C ASP A 103 -24.40 9.97 -7.86
N PHE A 104 -24.86 9.66 -6.65
CA PHE A 104 -24.13 9.90 -5.40
C PHE A 104 -23.26 8.69 -5.01
N TYR A 105 -22.01 8.73 -5.45
CA TYR A 105 -20.98 7.78 -5.06
C TYR A 105 -19.64 8.48 -4.81
N TYR A 106 -18.76 7.83 -4.06
CA TYR A 106 -17.37 8.23 -3.91
C TYR A 106 -16.48 7.31 -4.77
N PRO A 107 -15.74 7.85 -5.76
CA PRO A 107 -14.78 7.06 -6.52
C PRO A 107 -13.55 6.75 -5.67
N LEU A 108 -13.24 5.48 -5.51
CA LEU A 108 -12.13 5.00 -4.69
C LEU A 108 -11.24 4.03 -5.47
N ARG A 109 -9.92 4.19 -5.33
CA ARG A 109 -8.91 3.33 -5.97
C ARG A 109 -7.63 3.36 -5.15
N THR A 110 -6.99 2.21 -4.97
CA THR A 110 -5.69 2.07 -4.32
C THR A 110 -4.57 1.86 -5.34
N ASP A 111 -3.32 1.80 -4.87
CA ASP A 111 -2.15 1.71 -5.74
C ASP A 111 -2.05 0.38 -6.50
N VAL A 112 -2.40 -0.76 -5.87
CA VAL A 112 -2.47 -2.08 -6.51
C VAL A 112 -3.76 -2.80 -6.11
N HIS A 113 -4.37 -3.47 -7.08
CA HIS A 113 -5.47 -4.40 -6.87
C HIS A 113 -5.06 -5.79 -7.32
N VAL A 114 -5.19 -6.78 -6.44
CA VAL A 114 -4.86 -8.16 -6.77
C VAL A 114 -6.13 -8.91 -7.08
N HIS A 115 -6.22 -9.39 -8.31
CA HIS A 115 -7.31 -10.21 -8.80
C HIS A 115 -6.84 -11.65 -9.00
N VAL A 116 -7.60 -12.61 -8.48
CA VAL A 116 -7.38 -14.03 -8.72
C VAL A 116 -8.66 -14.60 -9.34
N ASP A 117 -8.54 -15.20 -10.51
CA ASP A 117 -9.69 -15.69 -11.30
C ASP A 117 -10.75 -14.60 -11.54
N GLY A 118 -10.29 -13.37 -11.80
CA GLY A 118 -11.14 -12.20 -12.00
C GLY A 118 -11.80 -11.66 -10.73
N LYS A 119 -11.57 -12.25 -9.55
CA LYS A 119 -12.11 -11.76 -8.27
C LYS A 119 -11.12 -10.83 -7.59
N PHE A 120 -11.56 -9.62 -7.24
CA PHE A 120 -10.78 -8.68 -6.46
C PHE A 120 -10.57 -9.19 -5.03
N LYS A 121 -9.35 -9.63 -4.73
CA LYS A 121 -9.00 -10.36 -3.49
C LYS A 121 -8.18 -9.53 -2.51
N ILE A 122 -7.30 -8.65 -3.00
CA ILE A 122 -6.43 -7.84 -2.13
C ILE A 122 -6.35 -6.40 -2.64
N ALA A 123 -6.68 -5.43 -1.80
CA ALA A 123 -6.39 -4.02 -2.02
C ALA A 123 -5.08 -3.63 -1.31
N ILE A 124 -4.15 -3.04 -2.05
CA ILE A 124 -2.85 -2.63 -1.51
C ILE A 124 -2.65 -1.14 -1.73
N GLU A 125 -2.39 -0.45 -0.63
CA GLU A 125 -1.95 0.93 -0.65
C GLU A 125 -0.42 0.99 -0.47
N CYS A 126 0.26 1.68 -1.39
CA CYS A 126 1.71 1.79 -1.44
C CYS A 126 2.17 3.16 -0.92
N LYS A 127 3.13 3.16 0.00
CA LYS A 127 3.67 4.40 0.57
C LYS A 127 5.19 4.35 0.73
N ALA A 128 5.88 5.42 0.34
CA ALA A 128 7.31 5.52 0.64
C ALA A 128 7.54 5.50 2.17
N TYR A 129 6.63 6.09 2.93
CA TYR A 129 6.54 5.91 4.36
C TYR A 129 5.12 6.19 4.84
N THR A 130 4.76 5.69 6.02
CA THR A 130 3.45 5.98 6.62
C THR A 130 3.59 6.48 8.05
N GLU A 131 2.95 7.60 8.34
CA GLU A 131 2.70 8.10 9.69
C GLU A 131 1.22 7.90 10.07
N ASN A 132 0.88 8.00 11.36
CA ASN A 132 -0.50 7.79 11.83
C ASN A 132 -1.55 8.68 11.13
N ALA A 133 -1.19 9.90 10.69
CA ALA A 133 -2.09 10.75 9.93
C ALA A 133 -2.44 10.19 8.55
N MET A 134 -1.47 9.58 7.87
CA MET A 134 -1.69 8.88 6.61
C MET A 134 -2.44 7.57 6.83
N LEU A 135 -2.07 6.80 7.86
CA LEU A 135 -2.76 5.57 8.23
C LEU A 135 -4.26 5.79 8.40
N LYS A 136 -4.70 6.85 9.09
CA LYS A 136 -6.13 7.18 9.23
C LYS A 136 -6.88 7.25 7.90
N ARG A 137 -6.26 7.83 6.86
CA ARG A 137 -6.88 7.95 5.53
C ARG A 137 -7.00 6.57 4.89
N ILE A 138 -5.94 5.77 5.00
CA ILE A 138 -5.91 4.38 4.51
C ILE A 138 -6.98 3.53 5.19
N LEU A 139 -7.13 3.66 6.53
CA LEU A 139 -8.16 2.94 7.28
C LEU A 139 -9.57 3.33 6.84
N VAL A 140 -9.81 4.62 6.57
CA VAL A 140 -11.10 5.10 6.03
C VAL A 140 -11.35 4.50 4.64
N ASP A 141 -10.38 4.58 3.73
CA ASP A 141 -10.50 4.05 2.37
C ASP A 141 -10.79 2.54 2.38
N PHE A 142 -10.05 1.77 3.17
CA PHE A 142 -10.28 0.33 3.31
C PHE A 142 -11.61 -0.02 3.98
N THR A 143 -12.06 0.79 4.95
CA THR A 143 -13.41 0.63 5.53
C THR A 143 -14.49 0.83 4.48
N LEU A 144 -14.31 1.79 3.56
CA LEU A 144 -15.23 2.03 2.45
C LEU A 144 -15.21 0.86 1.45
N PHE A 145 -14.04 0.35 1.08
CA PHE A 145 -13.94 -0.87 0.26
C PHE A 145 -14.67 -2.06 0.90
N LYS A 146 -14.49 -2.30 2.19
CA LYS A 146 -15.13 -3.42 2.91
C LYS A 146 -16.67 -3.36 2.86
N GLN A 147 -17.26 -2.17 2.67
CA GLN A 147 -18.71 -2.05 2.48
C GLN A 147 -19.19 -2.69 1.18
N VAL A 148 -18.35 -2.73 0.15
CA VAL A 148 -18.67 -3.25 -1.19
C VAL A 148 -18.08 -4.64 -1.40
N TYR A 149 -16.91 -4.90 -0.82
CA TYR A 149 -16.19 -6.17 -0.87
C TYR A 149 -15.85 -6.64 0.56
N PRO A 150 -16.77 -7.34 1.25
CA PRO A 150 -16.60 -7.72 2.65
C PRO A 150 -15.40 -8.63 2.94
N ASP A 151 -15.03 -9.46 1.97
CA ASP A 151 -13.97 -10.47 2.07
C ASP A 151 -12.61 -9.97 1.53
N LEU A 152 -12.50 -8.67 1.22
CA LEU A 152 -11.29 -8.09 0.65
C LEU A 152 -10.19 -8.01 1.70
N ALA A 153 -9.00 -8.53 1.38
CA ALA A 153 -7.83 -8.37 2.21
C ALA A 153 -7.19 -6.98 1.98
N PHE A 154 -6.71 -6.37 3.06
CA PHE A 154 -6.11 -5.04 3.02
C PHE A 154 -4.64 -5.07 3.38
N VAL A 155 -3.82 -4.42 2.55
CA VAL A 155 -2.37 -4.31 2.77
C VAL A 155 -1.92 -2.85 2.70
N LEU A 156 -1.21 -2.40 3.73
CA LEU A 156 -0.34 -1.24 3.65
C LEU A 156 1.07 -1.72 3.34
N PHE A 157 1.55 -1.41 2.13
CA PHE A 157 2.89 -1.75 1.70
C PHE A 157 3.77 -0.50 1.71
N GLN A 158 4.83 -0.49 2.52
CA GLN A 158 5.68 0.69 2.69
C GLN A 158 7.17 0.41 2.69
N LEU A 159 7.97 1.40 2.25
CA LEU A 159 9.43 1.33 2.41
C LEU A 159 9.82 1.56 3.87
N GLU A 160 9.49 2.73 4.43
CA GLU A 160 9.83 3.08 5.81
C GLU A 160 8.58 3.20 6.68
N SER A 161 8.68 2.95 7.99
CA SER A 161 7.58 3.21 8.92
C SER A 161 7.84 4.45 9.77
N GLN A 162 6.79 5.26 9.98
CA GLN A 162 6.73 6.30 11.01
C GLN A 162 5.52 6.07 11.94
N LEU A 163 5.15 4.81 12.14
CA LEU A 163 4.03 4.38 12.96
C LEU A 163 4.43 4.17 14.43
N GLY A 164 5.72 4.27 14.76
CA GLY A 164 6.29 3.94 16.07
C GLY A 164 6.34 2.44 16.34
N GLY A 165 6.69 2.08 17.59
CA GLY A 165 6.73 0.68 18.03
C GLY A 165 7.77 -0.14 17.27
N ASP A 166 7.42 -1.36 16.88
CA ASP A 166 8.32 -2.29 16.18
C ASP A 166 8.03 -2.44 14.67
N TYR A 167 7.17 -1.58 14.10
CA TYR A 167 6.81 -1.61 12.68
C TYR A 167 7.99 -1.38 11.73
N SER A 168 9.07 -0.76 12.20
CA SER A 168 10.32 -0.58 11.44
C SER A 168 11.42 -1.59 11.81
N SER A 169 11.13 -2.58 12.66
CA SER A 169 12.12 -3.61 13.03
C SER A 169 12.17 -4.73 11.99
N ALA A 170 13.15 -5.62 12.04
CA ALA A 170 13.23 -6.79 11.15
C ALA A 170 12.28 -7.93 11.53
N ASN A 171 11.76 -7.93 12.76
CA ASN A 171 10.97 -9.04 13.31
C ASN A 171 9.78 -9.42 12.42
N TYR A 172 9.57 -10.73 12.21
CA TYR A 172 8.41 -11.25 11.47
C TYR A 172 7.09 -10.91 12.18
N ILE A 173 7.01 -11.13 13.50
CA ILE A 173 5.85 -10.75 14.31
C ILE A 173 6.01 -9.30 14.75
N LYS A 174 4.96 -8.49 14.55
CA LYS A 174 4.89 -7.09 14.97
C LYS A 174 3.92 -6.94 16.13
N TYR A 175 4.39 -6.35 17.23
CA TYR A 175 3.54 -5.91 18.32
C TYR A 175 2.90 -4.55 18.05
N GLY A 176 3.48 -3.76 17.16
CA GLY A 176 2.98 -2.45 16.77
C GLY A 176 3.27 -1.35 17.79
N SER A 177 2.52 -0.25 17.70
CA SER A 177 2.63 0.90 18.61
C SER A 177 1.28 1.17 19.29
N PRO A 178 1.26 1.75 20.50
CA PRO A 178 0.01 2.09 21.18
C PRO A 178 -0.89 2.98 20.31
N SER A 179 -0.30 4.00 19.66
CA SER A 179 -1.05 4.94 18.83
C SER A 179 -1.67 4.28 17.60
N THR A 180 -0.96 3.38 16.94
CA THR A 180 -1.44 2.67 15.76
C THR A 180 -2.52 1.65 16.13
N HIS A 181 -2.34 0.88 17.20
CA HIS A 181 -3.37 -0.04 17.69
C HIS A 181 -4.63 0.68 18.14
N THR A 182 -4.48 1.82 18.81
CA THR A 182 -5.63 2.67 19.18
C THR A 182 -6.39 3.12 17.94
N LEU A 183 -5.71 3.47 16.84
CA LEU A 183 -6.41 3.80 15.60
C LEU A 183 -7.09 2.59 14.99
N LEU A 184 -6.39 1.46 14.87
CA LEU A 184 -6.93 0.22 14.32
C LEU A 184 -8.20 -0.24 15.05
N SER A 185 -8.28 -0.07 16.37
CA SER A 185 -9.45 -0.49 17.16
C SER A 185 -10.76 0.24 16.81
N TYR A 186 -10.71 1.38 16.12
CA TYR A 186 -11.92 2.10 15.69
C TYR A 186 -12.44 1.68 14.31
N PHE A 187 -11.71 0.83 13.58
CA PHE A 187 -12.09 0.38 12.24
C PHE A 187 -12.22 -1.14 12.23
N ASP A 188 -13.35 -1.64 11.74
CA ASP A 188 -13.56 -3.07 11.51
C ASP A 188 -12.85 -3.51 10.22
N ILE A 189 -11.52 -3.47 10.22
CA ILE A 189 -10.68 -3.96 9.11
C ILE A 189 -9.49 -4.71 9.68
N ASP A 190 -9.08 -5.77 8.99
CA ASP A 190 -7.83 -6.46 9.28
C ASP A 190 -6.75 -5.94 8.32
N LEU A 191 -5.83 -5.12 8.84
CA LEU A 191 -4.81 -4.45 8.05
C LEU A 191 -3.45 -5.15 8.18
N ASN A 192 -2.96 -5.66 7.06
CA ASN A 192 -1.61 -6.20 6.95
C ASN A 192 -0.62 -5.07 6.66
N ILE A 193 0.32 -4.80 7.56
CA ILE A 193 1.34 -3.74 7.39
C ILE A 193 2.68 -4.39 7.05
N ILE A 194 3.18 -4.13 5.84
CA ILE A 194 4.47 -4.62 5.35
C ILE A 194 5.44 -3.43 5.26
N THR A 195 6.53 -3.48 6.03
CA THR A 195 7.62 -2.48 5.99
C THR A 195 8.90 -3.13 5.47
N LEU A 196 9.51 -2.55 4.43
CA LEU A 196 10.69 -3.13 3.79
C LEU A 196 12.03 -2.68 4.39
N LEU A 197 12.13 -1.45 4.91
CA LEU A 197 13.39 -0.87 5.40
C LEU A 197 13.40 -0.80 6.91
N GLU A 198 14.49 -1.28 7.49
CA GLU A 198 14.72 -1.21 8.93
C GLU A 198 14.97 0.22 9.42
N GLY A 199 14.52 0.48 10.64
CA GLY A 199 14.65 1.76 11.32
C GLY A 199 13.56 2.75 10.96
N GLU A 200 13.08 3.48 11.97
CA GLU A 200 12.03 4.48 11.82
C GLU A 200 12.40 5.52 10.75
N ARG A 201 11.42 5.99 10.01
CA ARG A 201 11.56 7.12 9.10
C ARG A 201 11.86 8.38 9.91
N LYS A 202 12.86 9.13 9.47
CA LYS A 202 13.22 10.44 10.02
C LYS A 202 12.98 11.51 8.97
N VAL A 203 12.25 12.57 9.33
CA VAL A 203 11.79 13.61 8.39
C VAL A 203 12.97 14.36 7.77
N ASP A 204 13.99 14.63 8.57
CA ASP A 204 15.24 15.32 8.24
C ASP A 204 16.30 14.41 7.59
N LYS A 205 16.06 13.10 7.50
CA LYS A 205 17.01 12.11 6.97
C LYS A 205 16.42 11.24 5.87
N PRO A 206 16.15 11.81 4.68
CA PRO A 206 15.41 11.09 3.66
C PRO A 206 16.32 10.13 2.86
N ILE A 207 15.89 8.88 2.68
CA ILE A 207 16.68 7.77 2.12
C ILE A 207 17.25 7.93 0.69
N HIS A 208 16.78 8.93 -0.06
CA HIS A 208 17.33 9.23 -1.41
C HIS A 208 18.63 10.02 -1.34
N LYS A 209 18.97 10.54 -0.16
CA LYS A 209 20.25 11.20 0.11
C LYS A 209 21.26 10.12 0.51
N PRO A 210 22.44 10.07 -0.13
CA PRO A 210 23.44 9.02 0.14
C PRO A 210 23.78 8.85 1.63
N GLU A 211 23.86 9.96 2.38
CA GLU A 211 24.20 9.99 3.81
C GLU A 211 23.11 9.39 4.72
N TYR A 212 21.88 9.23 4.22
CA TYR A 212 20.73 8.68 4.94
C TYR A 212 20.16 7.42 4.31
N TYR A 213 20.92 6.84 3.38
CA TYR A 213 20.56 5.63 2.68
C TYR A 213 20.26 4.47 3.65
N LYS A 214 19.21 3.71 3.35
CA LYS A 214 18.85 2.47 4.04
C LYS A 214 18.87 1.32 3.04
N ALA A 215 19.58 0.26 3.38
CA ALA A 215 19.66 -0.93 2.53
C ALA A 215 18.37 -1.75 2.58
N LEU A 216 17.88 -2.17 1.42
CA LEU A 216 16.82 -3.18 1.30
C LEU A 216 17.43 -4.56 1.50
N ARG A 217 17.01 -5.27 2.54
CA ARG A 217 17.55 -6.59 2.88
C ARG A 217 16.67 -7.71 2.36
N GLU A 218 17.32 -8.81 2.00
CA GLU A 218 16.65 -10.05 1.57
C GLU A 218 15.64 -10.55 2.61
N GLU A 219 15.99 -10.54 3.89
CA GLU A 219 15.11 -10.98 4.98
C GLU A 219 13.77 -10.22 5.03
N SER A 220 13.81 -8.90 4.81
CA SER A 220 12.61 -8.06 4.78
C SER A 220 11.71 -8.41 3.58
N LEU A 221 12.33 -8.70 2.43
CA LEU A 221 11.60 -9.15 1.24
C LEU A 221 11.00 -10.54 1.42
N LEU A 222 11.71 -11.47 2.06
CA LEU A 222 11.20 -12.82 2.37
C LEU A 222 10.04 -12.77 3.37
N THR A 223 10.12 -11.87 4.35
CA THR A 223 9.01 -11.61 5.29
C THR A 223 7.78 -11.08 4.57
N ALA A 224 7.95 -10.07 3.71
CA ALA A 224 6.88 -9.53 2.88
C ALA A 224 6.27 -10.61 1.96
N LEU A 225 7.13 -11.42 1.32
CA LEU A 225 6.72 -12.51 0.44
C LEU A 225 5.83 -13.51 1.17
N LYS A 226 6.22 -13.91 2.40
CA LYS A 226 5.44 -14.85 3.21
C LYS A 226 4.03 -14.32 3.52
N VAL A 227 3.92 -13.06 3.93
CA VAL A 227 2.60 -12.41 4.17
C VAL A 227 1.75 -12.44 2.90
N LEU A 228 2.32 -12.05 1.76
CA LEU A 228 1.60 -12.05 0.48
C LEU A 228 1.17 -13.46 0.04
N MET A 229 2.04 -14.46 0.21
CA MET A 229 1.69 -15.86 -0.08
C MET A 229 0.54 -16.35 0.79
N ASP A 230 0.52 -16.02 2.08
CA ASP A 230 -0.56 -16.41 2.98
C ASP A 230 -1.90 -15.77 2.58
N LEU A 231 -1.90 -14.51 2.14
CA LEU A 231 -3.09 -13.81 1.62
C LEU A 231 -3.56 -14.31 0.25
N LEU A 232 -2.64 -14.82 -0.58
CA LEU A 232 -2.94 -15.31 -1.93
C LEU A 232 -3.53 -16.72 -1.97
N ARG A 233 -3.30 -17.54 -0.93
CA ARG A 233 -3.80 -18.93 -0.83
C ARG A 233 -5.32 -19.03 -1.00
#